data_AF-A0A7C4QH27-F1
#
_entry.id   AF-A0A7C4QH27-F1
#
_cell.length_a   1.000
_cell.length_b   1.000
_cell.length_c   1.000
_cell.angle_alpha   90.00
_cell.angle_beta   90.00
_cell.angle_gamma   90.00
#
_symmetry.space_group_name_H-M   'P 1'
#
loop_
_entity.id
_entity.type
_entity.pdbx_description
1 polymer ?
#
loop_
_entity_poly.entity_id
_entity_poly.type
_entity_poly.pdbx_seq_one_letter_code
_entity_poly.pdbx_strand_id
1 'polypeptide(L)'
;MSRTPRLPRIVFALLTLAALACTTVTTLPERLFRQAGPTSRPAPATTAPGTTPQPGTAATPRTTDGGPTVGTPREARVAQAEGAPFMEALAEEQYSYEELNTVGARLKYTLKVDDRAARLLWGVNWCATTRAILRENLAKMEYEFRINGEPVNIAAFDMADGRSSDGLECRYLTAVVYDWPSGTTTLETQLTFTEAVNDGQADYPAGDQIFTYEVTAP
;
A
#
# COMPACT_ATOMS: atom_id res chain seq x y z
N MET A 1 29.13 -51.96 21.91
CA MET A 1 30.46 -51.35 22.13
C MET A 1 30.33 -49.87 21.82
N SER A 2 30.25 -49.01 22.87
CA SER A 2 31.35 -48.11 23.30
C SER A 2 31.56 -46.94 22.32
N ARG A 3 31.48 -45.64 22.65
CA ARG A 3 31.52 -44.88 23.91
C ARG A 3 30.96 -43.46 23.65
N THR A 4 30.25 -42.89 24.62
CA THR A 4 30.07 -41.44 24.82
C THR A 4 31.31 -40.78 25.42
N PRO A 5 31.56 -39.49 25.11
CA PRO A 5 32.09 -38.54 26.12
C PRO A 5 31.29 -37.21 26.11
N ARG A 6 30.65 -36.83 27.23
CA ARG A 6 31.10 -35.91 28.30
C ARG A 6 31.30 -34.44 27.89
N LEU A 7 30.37 -33.59 28.35
CA LEU A 7 30.47 -32.12 28.46
C LEU A 7 31.66 -31.67 29.33
N PRO A 8 32.16 -30.45 29.11
CA PRO A 8 32.68 -29.60 30.18
C PRO A 8 31.66 -28.51 30.59
N ARG A 9 31.55 -28.35 31.91
CA ARG A 9 30.89 -27.24 32.62
C ARG A 9 31.80 -26.01 32.58
N ILE A 10 31.25 -24.83 32.29
CA ILE A 10 31.90 -23.52 32.51
C ILE A 10 30.88 -22.69 33.30
N VAL A 11 30.96 -22.72 34.64
CA VAL A 11 31.55 -21.70 35.53
C VAL A 11 30.77 -20.39 35.54
N PHE A 12 30.02 -20.22 36.64
CA PHE A 12 29.44 -19.00 37.15
C PHE A 12 30.51 -17.91 37.37
N ALA A 13 30.21 -16.68 36.97
CA ALA A 13 30.80 -15.47 37.54
C ALA A 13 29.66 -14.53 37.99
N LEU A 14 29.40 -14.56 39.30
CA LEU A 14 28.77 -13.48 40.06
C LEU A 14 29.81 -12.38 40.28
N LEU A 15 29.43 -11.10 40.14
CA LEU A 15 29.95 -9.87 40.78
C LEU A 15 29.39 -8.67 39.97
N THR A 16 28.87 -7.54 40.47
CA THR A 16 28.58 -6.99 41.80
C THR A 16 27.87 -5.64 41.61
N LEU A 17 27.07 -5.24 42.62
CA LEU A 17 26.77 -3.89 43.14
C LEU A 17 26.26 -2.75 42.23
N ALA A 18 24.97 -2.43 42.44
CA ALA A 18 24.45 -1.18 43.02
C ALA A 18 24.99 0.20 42.59
N ALA A 19 24.08 1.03 42.05
CA ALA A 19 23.98 2.44 42.45
C ALA A 19 22.53 2.93 42.29
N LEU A 20 21.88 3.23 43.42
CA LEU A 20 20.78 4.18 43.51
C LEU A 20 21.31 5.56 43.10
N ALA A 21 20.60 6.27 42.23
CA ALA A 21 20.71 7.72 42.13
C ALA A 21 19.31 8.35 42.17
N CYS A 22 19.12 9.17 43.19
CA CYS A 22 17.93 9.94 43.49
C CYS A 22 17.73 11.11 42.53
N THR A 23 16.45 11.34 42.20
CA THR A 23 15.74 12.63 42.07
C THR A 23 16.44 13.83 41.42
N THR A 24 15.83 14.31 40.33
CA THR A 24 15.47 15.73 40.19
C THR A 24 14.13 15.85 39.47
N VAL A 25 13.06 16.05 40.24
CA VAL A 25 11.80 16.58 39.71
C VAL A 25 11.98 18.08 39.59
N THR A 26 12.17 18.57 38.37
CA THR A 26 12.20 20.01 38.09
C THR A 26 10.75 20.51 38.06
N THR A 27 10.27 21.03 39.18
CA THR A 27 9.03 21.81 39.22
C THR A 27 9.26 23.12 38.45
N LEU A 28 8.58 23.25 37.30
CA LEU A 28 8.51 24.51 36.55
C LEU A 28 7.66 25.53 37.32
N PRO A 29 8.00 26.83 37.26
CA PRO A 29 7.21 27.87 37.89
C PRO A 29 5.85 28.04 37.19
N GLU A 30 4.78 27.81 37.95
CA GLU A 30 3.44 28.34 37.65
C GLU A 30 3.48 29.87 37.66
N ARG A 31 3.31 30.47 36.47
CA ARG A 31 2.83 31.83 36.14
C ARG A 31 3.26 32.05 34.69
N LEU A 32 2.40 32.00 33.69
CA LEU A 32 1.38 33.02 33.39
C LEU A 32 0.34 32.42 32.41
N PHE A 33 -0.63 31.65 32.90
CA PHE A 33 -1.86 31.49 32.13
C PHE A 33 -2.77 32.66 32.49
N ARG A 34 -2.76 33.68 31.63
CA ARG A 34 -3.88 34.59 31.46
C ARG A 34 -5.13 33.71 31.28
N GLN A 35 -6.10 33.84 32.18
CA GLN A 35 -7.45 33.38 31.91
C GLN A 35 -7.95 34.14 30.68
N ALA A 36 -7.98 33.48 29.53
CA ALA A 36 -8.87 33.88 28.45
C ALA A 36 -10.29 33.75 29.00
N GLY A 37 -11.06 34.84 28.94
CA GLY A 37 -12.47 34.83 29.31
C GLY A 37 -13.24 33.77 28.49
N PRO A 38 -14.44 33.38 28.91
CA PRO A 38 -15.26 32.42 28.18
C PRO A 38 -15.59 32.99 26.80
N THR A 39 -14.85 32.56 25.78
CA THR A 39 -15.26 32.74 24.39
C THR A 39 -16.54 31.92 24.23
N SER A 40 -17.65 32.61 24.02
CA SER A 40 -18.93 32.03 23.68
C SER A 40 -18.73 31.00 22.56
N ARG A 41 -18.91 29.73 22.90
CA ARG A 41 -18.90 28.61 21.96
C ARG A 41 -19.96 28.89 20.89
N PRO A 42 -19.60 29.04 19.60
CA PRO A 42 -20.60 29.02 18.55
C PRO A 42 -21.34 27.69 18.64
N ALA A 43 -22.67 27.74 18.54
CA ALA A 43 -23.50 26.54 18.44
C ALA A 43 -22.91 25.59 17.37
N PRO A 44 -22.91 24.26 17.58
CA PRO A 44 -22.51 23.34 16.54
C PRO A 44 -23.38 23.62 15.31
N ALA A 45 -22.75 24.10 14.24
CA ALA A 45 -23.37 24.09 12.94
C ALA A 45 -23.75 22.63 12.68
N THR A 46 -25.04 22.39 12.50
CA THR A 46 -25.54 21.13 11.95
C THR A 46 -24.87 20.96 10.59
N THR A 47 -23.74 20.25 10.58
CA THR A 47 -23.12 19.79 9.35
C THR A 47 -24.15 18.89 8.70
N ALA A 48 -24.64 19.33 7.54
CA ALA A 48 -25.34 18.46 6.61
C ALA A 48 -24.52 17.16 6.45
N PRO A 49 -25.17 16.00 6.25
CA PRO A 49 -24.47 14.76 5.98
C PRO A 49 -23.43 15.02 4.89
N GLY A 50 -22.16 14.88 5.26
CA GLY A 50 -21.07 14.91 4.29
C GLY A 50 -21.39 13.83 3.28
N THR A 51 -21.59 14.24 2.04
CA THR A 51 -21.77 13.36 0.90
C THR A 51 -20.55 12.46 0.84
N THR A 52 -20.64 11.28 1.45
CA THR A 52 -19.78 10.15 1.09
C THR A 52 -19.88 10.05 -0.43
N PRO A 53 -18.77 9.90 -1.18
CA PRO A 53 -18.86 9.73 -2.63
C PRO A 53 -19.90 8.66 -2.92
N GLN A 54 -21.04 9.11 -3.42
CA GLN A 54 -22.13 8.23 -3.81
C GLN A 54 -21.54 7.33 -4.89
N PRO A 55 -21.76 5.99 -4.85
CA PRO A 55 -21.27 5.10 -5.89
C PRO A 55 -21.70 5.67 -7.24
N GLY A 56 -20.74 6.27 -7.94
CA GLY A 56 -20.95 6.77 -9.29
C GLY A 56 -21.46 5.62 -10.12
N THR A 57 -22.39 5.92 -11.02
CA THR A 57 -22.91 5.10 -12.10
C THR A 57 -22.14 3.80 -12.27
N ALA A 58 -22.79 2.66 -12.02
CA ALA A 58 -22.17 1.33 -12.07
C ALA A 58 -21.17 1.27 -13.23
N ALA A 59 -19.88 1.32 -12.91
CA ALA A 59 -18.84 1.20 -13.91
C ALA A 59 -19.14 -0.09 -14.68
N THR A 60 -19.03 -0.06 -16.00
CA THR A 60 -19.15 -1.27 -16.82
C THR A 60 -17.75 -1.80 -17.09
N PRO A 61 -17.59 -3.13 -17.28
CA PRO A 61 -16.34 -3.66 -17.79
C PRO A 61 -15.95 -2.94 -19.07
N ARG A 62 -14.64 -2.72 -19.26
CA ARG A 62 -14.12 -2.04 -20.45
C ARG A 62 -13.02 -2.88 -21.07
N THR A 63 -13.24 -3.30 -22.31
CA THR A 63 -12.20 -3.86 -23.16
C THR A 63 -11.37 -2.72 -23.75
N THR A 64 -10.06 -2.84 -23.65
CA THR A 64 -9.11 -1.91 -24.27
C THR A 64 -8.87 -2.27 -25.74
N ASP A 65 -8.51 -1.31 -26.58
CA ASP A 65 -8.31 -1.56 -28.01
C ASP A 65 -7.14 -2.53 -28.22
N GLY A 66 -7.46 -3.74 -28.69
CA GLY A 66 -6.49 -4.82 -28.87
C GLY A 66 -5.91 -5.39 -27.56
N GLY A 67 -6.47 -5.00 -26.40
CA GLY A 67 -6.03 -5.44 -25.08
C GLY A 67 -7.11 -6.24 -24.33
N PRO A 68 -6.85 -6.61 -23.07
CA PRO A 68 -7.80 -7.34 -22.22
C PRO A 68 -8.98 -6.45 -21.79
N THR A 69 -9.92 -7.08 -21.09
CA THR A 69 -11.01 -6.43 -20.37
C THR A 69 -10.60 -6.09 -18.95
N VAL A 70 -10.75 -4.82 -18.57
CA VAL A 70 -10.69 -4.36 -17.18
C VAL A 70 -12.11 -4.45 -16.60
N GLY A 71 -12.26 -5.23 -15.55
CA GLY A 71 -13.52 -5.41 -14.85
C GLY A 71 -13.92 -4.19 -14.02
N THR A 72 -15.09 -4.29 -13.42
CA THR A 72 -15.64 -3.30 -12.48
C THR A 72 -15.05 -3.45 -11.09
N PRO A 73 -15.16 -2.44 -10.21
CA PRO A 73 -14.78 -2.58 -8.79
C PRO A 73 -15.48 -3.75 -8.09
N ARG A 74 -16.73 -4.04 -8.45
CA ARG A 74 -17.46 -5.19 -7.90
C ARG A 74 -16.84 -6.51 -8.35
N GLU A 75 -16.46 -6.63 -9.61
CA GLU A 75 -15.82 -7.83 -10.13
C GLU A 75 -14.41 -8.02 -9.57
N ALA A 76 -13.68 -6.95 -9.29
CA ALA A 76 -12.40 -7.01 -8.60
C ALA A 76 -12.55 -7.64 -7.20
N ARG A 77 -13.52 -7.16 -6.41
CA ARG A 77 -13.83 -7.74 -5.09
C ARG A 77 -14.26 -9.21 -5.16
N VAL A 78 -15.08 -9.56 -6.16
CA VAL A 78 -15.49 -10.97 -6.36
C VAL A 78 -14.29 -11.84 -6.71
N ALA A 79 -13.46 -11.42 -7.67
CA ALA A 79 -12.26 -12.15 -8.07
C ALA A 79 -11.30 -12.34 -6.90
N GLN A 80 -11.10 -11.30 -6.08
CA GLN A 80 -10.28 -11.39 -4.88
C GLN A 80 -10.87 -12.37 -3.85
N ALA A 81 -12.18 -12.34 -3.62
CA ALA A 81 -12.86 -13.29 -2.72
C ALA A 81 -12.80 -14.75 -3.23
N GLU A 82 -12.76 -14.94 -4.54
CA GLU A 82 -12.58 -16.25 -5.20
C GLU A 82 -11.12 -16.71 -5.25
N GLY A 83 -10.17 -15.88 -4.81
CA GLY A 83 -8.75 -16.22 -4.77
C GLY A 83 -8.02 -16.08 -6.10
N ALA A 84 -8.49 -15.19 -6.99
CA ALA A 84 -7.74 -14.81 -8.18
C ALA A 84 -6.34 -14.31 -7.79
N PRO A 85 -5.27 -14.75 -8.48
CA PRO A 85 -3.91 -14.35 -8.14
C PRO A 85 -3.63 -12.90 -8.56
N PHE A 86 -2.80 -12.21 -7.77
CA PHE A 86 -2.15 -10.97 -8.20
C PHE A 86 -1.08 -11.26 -9.26
N MET A 87 -0.87 -10.35 -10.20
CA MET A 87 0.08 -10.52 -11.32
C MET A 87 1.51 -10.80 -10.82
N GLU A 88 1.93 -10.16 -9.75
CA GLU A 88 3.25 -10.31 -9.11
C GLU A 88 3.48 -11.74 -8.59
N ALA A 89 2.41 -12.46 -8.23
CA ALA A 89 2.50 -13.85 -7.78
C ALA A 89 2.76 -14.83 -8.94
N LEU A 90 2.51 -14.40 -10.18
CA LEU A 90 2.74 -15.19 -11.40
C LEU A 90 3.98 -14.74 -12.18
N ALA A 91 4.59 -13.62 -11.80
CA ALA A 91 5.73 -13.06 -12.49
C ALA A 91 7.01 -13.88 -12.25
N GLU A 92 7.88 -13.90 -13.25
CA GLU A 92 9.21 -14.52 -13.17
C GLU A 92 10.13 -13.77 -12.18
N GLU A 93 9.93 -12.45 -12.06
CA GLU A 93 10.67 -11.55 -11.20
C GLU A 93 10.06 -11.45 -9.80
N GLN A 94 10.92 -11.26 -8.80
CA GLN A 94 10.54 -10.95 -7.43
C GLN A 94 11.46 -9.84 -6.93
N TYR A 95 10.87 -8.80 -6.36
CA TYR A 95 11.60 -7.62 -5.87
C TYR A 95 11.59 -7.57 -4.36
N SER A 96 12.68 -7.07 -3.78
CA SER A 96 12.75 -6.86 -2.34
C SER A 96 11.84 -5.70 -1.90
N TYR A 97 11.58 -5.63 -0.59
CA TYR A 97 10.87 -4.49 -0.02
C TYR A 97 11.56 -3.17 -0.36
N GLU A 98 12.89 -3.10 -0.27
CA GLU A 98 13.66 -1.90 -0.58
C GLU A 98 13.55 -1.49 -2.05
N GLU A 99 13.58 -2.46 -2.98
CA GLU A 99 13.43 -2.20 -4.41
C GLU A 99 12.04 -1.64 -4.74
N LEU A 100 10.98 -2.24 -4.19
CA LEU A 100 9.60 -1.78 -4.34
C LEU A 100 9.36 -0.37 -3.77
N ASN A 101 10.17 0.03 -2.79
CA ASN A 101 10.03 1.32 -2.10
C ASN A 101 11.03 2.38 -2.57
N THR A 102 11.76 2.15 -3.66
CA THR A 102 12.73 3.12 -4.18
C THR A 102 12.07 4.10 -5.16
N VAL A 103 11.93 5.37 -4.78
CA VAL A 103 11.46 6.43 -5.72
C VAL A 103 12.45 6.57 -6.89
N GLY A 104 11.92 6.62 -8.11
CA GLY A 104 12.68 6.58 -9.36
C GLY A 104 12.84 5.16 -9.93
N ALA A 105 12.41 4.12 -9.22
CA ALA A 105 12.50 2.75 -9.70
C ALA A 105 11.58 2.50 -10.90
N ARG A 106 12.06 1.65 -11.82
CA ARG A 106 11.30 1.10 -12.95
C ARG A 106 11.41 -0.41 -12.89
N LEU A 107 10.37 -1.05 -12.38
CA LEU A 107 10.33 -2.49 -12.13
C LEU A 107 9.49 -3.18 -13.22
N LYS A 108 9.96 -4.32 -13.69
CA LYS A 108 9.32 -5.07 -14.77
C LYS A 108 8.96 -6.46 -14.27
N TYR A 109 7.71 -6.85 -14.51
CA TYR A 109 7.18 -8.18 -14.29
C TYR A 109 6.86 -8.82 -15.63
N THR A 110 7.33 -10.04 -15.83
CA THR A 110 7.07 -10.86 -17.00
C THR A 110 6.25 -12.06 -16.54
N LEU A 111 5.05 -12.23 -17.09
CA LEU A 111 4.18 -13.36 -16.75
C LEU A 111 3.54 -13.98 -17.99
N LYS A 112 3.25 -15.27 -17.88
CA LYS A 112 2.56 -16.07 -18.90
C LYS A 112 1.23 -16.54 -18.32
N VAL A 113 0.15 -16.39 -19.10
CA VAL A 113 -1.15 -16.95 -18.77
C VAL A 113 -1.46 -18.09 -19.74
N ASP A 114 -1.81 -19.26 -19.21
CA ASP A 114 -2.14 -20.44 -20.04
C ASP A 114 -3.59 -20.40 -20.57
N ASP A 115 -4.45 -19.63 -19.91
CA ASP A 115 -5.86 -19.45 -20.25
C ASP A 115 -6.16 -17.97 -20.50
N ARG A 116 -6.70 -17.65 -21.68
CA ARG A 116 -7.11 -16.30 -22.04
C ARG A 116 -8.26 -15.78 -21.18
N ALA A 117 -9.07 -16.67 -20.59
CA ALA A 117 -10.12 -16.31 -19.67
C ALA A 117 -9.61 -16.11 -18.22
N ALA A 118 -8.30 -16.29 -17.97
CA ALA A 118 -7.74 -16.11 -16.64
C ALA A 118 -8.03 -14.72 -16.07
N ARG A 119 -8.55 -14.70 -14.84
CA ARG A 119 -8.82 -13.48 -14.08
C ARG A 119 -7.60 -13.19 -13.19
N LEU A 120 -6.90 -12.10 -13.47
CA LEU A 120 -5.75 -11.67 -12.67
C LEU A 120 -6.08 -10.37 -11.94
N LEU A 121 -5.60 -10.25 -10.70
CA LEU A 121 -5.67 -9.00 -9.96
C LEU A 121 -4.48 -8.12 -10.32
N TRP A 122 -4.77 -6.90 -10.72
CA TRP A 122 -3.79 -5.85 -10.97
C TRP A 122 -3.98 -4.80 -9.89
N GLY A 123 -2.95 -4.57 -9.07
CA GLY A 123 -3.10 -3.66 -7.95
C GLY A 123 -1.82 -2.96 -7.54
N VAL A 124 -2.02 -1.88 -6.79
CA VAL A 124 -0.98 -1.12 -6.12
C VAL A 124 -1.52 -0.69 -4.77
N ASN A 125 -0.64 -0.53 -3.79
CA ASN A 125 -1.03 -0.07 -2.47
C ASN A 125 0.00 0.90 -1.90
N TRP A 126 -0.48 1.72 -0.98
CA TRP A 126 0.38 2.56 -0.14
C TRP A 126 -0.04 2.39 1.31
N CYS A 127 0.94 2.19 2.18
CA CYS A 127 0.75 1.95 3.60
C CYS A 127 1.45 3.03 4.43
N ALA A 128 0.94 3.28 5.63
CA ALA A 128 1.58 4.12 6.62
C ALA A 128 1.29 3.62 8.03
N THR A 129 2.13 4.02 8.99
CA THR A 129 1.98 3.63 10.41
C THR A 129 0.68 4.12 11.06
N THR A 130 0.05 5.16 10.52
CA THR A 130 -1.26 5.66 10.99
C THR A 130 -2.14 6.14 9.85
N ARG A 131 -3.46 6.15 10.07
CA ARG A 131 -4.43 6.71 9.11
C ARG A 131 -4.23 8.19 8.82
N ALA A 132 -3.67 8.95 9.77
CA ALA A 132 -3.41 10.37 9.57
C ALA A 132 -2.29 10.57 8.55
N ILE A 133 -1.18 9.83 8.73
CA ILE A 133 -0.04 9.82 7.80
C ILE A 133 -0.48 9.29 6.43
N LEU A 134 -1.24 8.19 6.40
CA LEU A 134 -1.76 7.63 5.13
C LEU A 134 -2.52 8.69 4.33
N ARG A 135 -3.45 9.42 4.97
CA ARG A 135 -4.24 10.46 4.28
C ARG A 135 -3.37 11.64 3.83
N GLU A 136 -2.37 12.02 4.61
CA GLU A 136 -1.44 13.08 4.22
C GLU A 136 -0.64 12.68 2.99
N ASN A 137 -0.08 11.47 2.96
CA ASN A 137 0.72 10.97 1.84
C ASN A 137 -0.13 10.84 0.59
N LEU A 138 -1.33 10.26 0.69
CA LEU A 138 -2.25 10.11 -0.45
C LEU A 138 -2.68 11.44 -1.07
N ALA A 139 -2.64 12.56 -0.33
CA ALA A 139 -2.92 13.89 -0.87
C ALA A 139 -1.76 14.46 -1.71
N LYS A 140 -0.58 13.82 -1.65
CA LYS A 140 0.67 14.17 -2.34
C LYS A 140 1.07 13.08 -3.35
N MET A 141 0.13 12.21 -3.72
CA MET A 141 0.37 11.06 -4.58
C MET A 141 -0.65 11.00 -5.70
N GLU A 142 -0.20 10.62 -6.89
CA GLU A 142 -1.03 10.41 -8.08
C GLU A 142 -0.78 9.00 -8.63
N TYR A 143 -1.83 8.40 -9.20
CA TYR A 143 -1.77 7.07 -9.80
C TYR A 143 -2.24 7.15 -11.26
N GLU A 144 -1.42 6.63 -12.16
CA GLU A 144 -1.78 6.44 -13.56
C GLU A 144 -1.68 4.97 -13.94
N PHE A 145 -2.66 4.51 -14.71
CA PHE A 145 -2.76 3.12 -15.15
C PHE A 145 -2.88 3.11 -16.67
N ARG A 146 -2.08 2.27 -17.34
CA ARG A 146 -2.13 2.12 -18.80
C ARG A 146 -2.15 0.65 -19.21
N ILE A 147 -2.81 0.37 -20.33
CA ILE A 147 -2.77 -0.92 -21.02
C ILE A 147 -2.43 -0.64 -22.48
N ASN A 148 -1.33 -1.22 -22.96
CA ASN A 148 -0.79 -0.98 -24.30
C ASN A 148 -0.61 0.52 -24.61
N GLY A 149 -0.26 1.32 -23.58
CA GLY A 149 -0.12 2.78 -23.67
C GLY A 149 -1.42 3.57 -23.51
N GLU A 150 -2.59 2.92 -23.57
CA GLU A 150 -3.89 3.57 -23.42
C GLU A 150 -4.27 3.75 -21.95
N PRO A 151 -4.77 4.93 -21.54
CA PRO A 151 -5.10 5.20 -20.14
C PRO A 151 -6.32 4.41 -19.68
N VAL A 152 -6.21 3.81 -18.48
CA VAL A 152 -7.30 3.16 -17.76
C VAL A 152 -7.80 4.10 -16.67
N ASN A 153 -9.11 4.33 -16.63
CA ASN A 153 -9.71 5.19 -15.62
C ASN A 153 -9.63 4.51 -14.23
N ILE A 154 -9.07 5.21 -13.25
CA ILE A 154 -8.98 4.76 -11.85
C ILE A 154 -10.34 4.36 -11.25
N ALA A 155 -11.47 4.88 -11.77
CA ALA A 155 -12.81 4.45 -11.36
C ALA A 155 -13.13 2.97 -11.65
N ALA A 156 -12.32 2.28 -12.46
CA ALA A 156 -12.40 0.84 -12.66
C ALA A 156 -11.82 0.04 -11.49
N PHE A 157 -10.97 0.66 -10.66
CA PHE A 157 -10.32 0.01 -9.51
C PHE A 157 -11.25 0.04 -8.29
N ASP A 158 -11.30 -1.10 -7.59
CA ASP A 158 -11.76 -1.11 -6.21
C ASP A 158 -10.77 -0.37 -5.33
N MET A 159 -11.27 0.57 -4.53
CA MET A 159 -10.49 1.32 -3.57
C MET A 159 -10.92 0.93 -2.17
N ALA A 160 -10.02 0.29 -1.44
CA ALA A 160 -10.27 -0.18 -0.09
C ALA A 160 -9.22 0.36 0.88
N ASP A 161 -9.68 0.84 2.03
CA ASP A 161 -8.81 1.04 3.19
C ASP A 161 -8.80 -0.24 4.02
N GLY A 162 -7.60 -0.67 4.44
CA GLY A 162 -7.42 -1.89 5.21
C GLY A 162 -6.19 -1.81 6.10
N ARG A 163 -5.98 -2.87 6.87
CA ARG A 163 -4.79 -3.02 7.69
C ARG A 163 -3.96 -4.18 7.17
N SER A 164 -2.68 -3.95 6.91
CA SER A 164 -1.75 -5.01 6.52
C SER A 164 -1.44 -5.95 7.70
N SER A 165 -0.82 -7.09 7.42
CA SER A 165 -0.49 -8.12 8.43
C SER A 165 0.51 -7.64 9.48
N ASP A 166 1.39 -6.72 9.13
CA ASP A 166 2.33 -6.02 10.02
C ASP A 166 1.70 -4.83 10.76
N GLY A 167 0.42 -4.55 10.49
CA GLY A 167 -0.39 -3.62 11.25
C GLY A 167 -0.38 -2.17 10.75
N LEU A 168 0.13 -1.91 9.55
CA LEU A 168 0.07 -0.61 8.88
C LEU A 168 -1.34 -0.33 8.33
N GLU A 169 -1.69 0.94 8.23
CA GLU A 169 -2.92 1.40 7.60
C GLU A 169 -2.65 1.62 6.11
N CYS A 170 -3.41 0.97 5.25
CA CYS A 170 -3.14 0.92 3.82
C CYS A 170 -4.34 1.32 2.97
N ARG A 171 -4.07 1.96 1.84
CA ARG A 171 -5.00 2.13 0.72
C ARG A 171 -4.60 1.16 -0.39
N TYR A 172 -5.53 0.29 -0.77
CA TYR A 172 -5.39 -0.65 -1.88
C TYR A 172 -6.20 -0.16 -3.07
N LEU A 173 -5.59 -0.17 -4.26
CA LEU A 173 -6.25 0.02 -5.54
C LEU A 173 -6.15 -1.32 -6.26
N THR A 174 -7.27 -1.95 -6.60
CA THR A 174 -7.26 -3.26 -7.25
C THR A 174 -8.28 -3.34 -8.36
N ALA A 175 -7.84 -3.70 -9.56
CA ALA A 175 -8.68 -4.07 -10.69
C ALA A 175 -8.56 -5.57 -10.94
N VAL A 176 -9.58 -6.16 -11.57
CA VAL A 176 -9.47 -7.49 -12.19
C VAL A 176 -9.34 -7.33 -13.69
N VAL A 177 -8.42 -8.07 -14.30
CA VAL A 177 -8.16 -8.08 -15.73
C VAL A 177 -8.35 -9.50 -16.26
N TYR A 178 -9.09 -9.63 -17.37
CA TYR A 178 -9.45 -10.91 -17.97
C TYR A 178 -9.73 -10.78 -19.47
N ASP A 179 -10.07 -11.87 -20.15
CA ASP A 179 -10.25 -11.94 -21.61
C ASP A 179 -9.01 -11.46 -22.38
N TRP A 180 -7.86 -12.01 -22.03
CA TRP A 180 -6.57 -11.66 -22.60
C TRP A 180 -6.53 -11.89 -24.12
N PRO A 181 -6.04 -10.95 -24.93
CA PRO A 181 -5.75 -11.18 -26.34
C PRO A 181 -4.56 -12.13 -26.48
N SER A 182 -4.51 -12.88 -27.58
CA SER A 182 -3.33 -13.69 -27.92
C SER A 182 -2.12 -12.77 -28.14
N GLY A 183 -0.95 -13.21 -27.72
CA GLY A 183 0.29 -12.44 -27.78
C GLY A 183 0.57 -11.67 -26.49
N THR A 184 1.36 -10.60 -26.60
CA THR A 184 1.83 -9.83 -25.44
C THR A 184 0.98 -8.58 -25.23
N THR A 185 0.51 -8.41 -24.00
CA THR A 185 -0.12 -7.18 -23.49
C THR A 185 0.82 -6.53 -22.49
N THR A 186 0.98 -5.20 -22.56
CA THR A 186 1.73 -4.43 -21.56
C THR A 186 0.77 -3.67 -20.67
N LEU A 187 0.88 -3.85 -19.36
CA LEU A 187 0.22 -2.99 -18.37
C LEU A 187 1.27 -2.13 -17.66
N GLU A 188 0.91 -0.92 -17.29
CA GLU A 188 1.80 -0.01 -16.55
C GLU A 188 1.05 0.66 -15.41
N THR A 189 1.63 0.62 -14.22
CA THR A 189 1.25 1.44 -13.08
C THR A 189 2.35 2.46 -12.84
N GLN A 190 1.99 3.74 -12.90
CA GLN A 190 2.85 4.82 -12.48
C GLN A 190 2.30 5.41 -11.18
N LEU A 191 3.14 5.42 -10.15
CA LEU A 191 2.90 6.11 -8.90
C LEU A 191 3.79 7.35 -8.86
N THR A 192 3.20 8.52 -8.71
CA THR A 192 3.93 9.80 -8.65
C THR A 192 3.78 10.41 -7.27
N PHE A 193 4.89 10.68 -6.60
CA PHE A 193 4.98 11.50 -5.40
C PHE A 193 5.16 12.96 -5.83
N THR A 194 4.11 13.77 -5.77
CA THR A 194 4.15 15.18 -6.19
C THR A 194 4.98 16.04 -5.24
N GLU A 195 5.11 15.59 -3.99
CA GLU A 195 5.97 16.13 -2.94
C GLU A 195 6.61 14.97 -2.17
N ALA A 196 7.63 15.28 -1.35
CA ALA A 196 8.18 14.27 -0.44
C ALA A 196 7.12 13.83 0.59
N VAL A 197 7.09 12.52 0.89
CA VAL A 197 6.20 11.91 1.87
C VAL A 197 6.98 11.08 2.88
N ASN A 198 6.39 10.84 4.05
CA ASN A 198 6.93 9.96 5.08
C ASN A 198 5.82 9.02 5.52
N ASP A 199 6.01 7.71 5.46
CA ASP A 199 4.99 6.72 5.85
C ASP A 199 4.98 6.40 7.36
N GLY A 200 5.84 7.09 8.13
CA GLY A 200 6.12 6.85 9.53
C GLY A 200 7.24 5.83 9.78
N GLN A 201 7.84 5.28 8.71
CA GLN A 201 8.98 4.36 8.76
C GLN A 201 10.16 4.89 7.94
N ALA A 202 9.90 5.45 6.77
CA ALA A 202 10.89 5.97 5.82
C ALA A 202 10.41 7.27 5.14
N ASP A 203 11.39 8.02 4.65
CA ASP A 203 11.18 9.22 3.83
C ASP A 203 11.30 8.85 2.33
N TYR A 204 10.36 9.35 1.54
CA TYR A 204 10.28 9.14 0.10
C TYR A 204 10.35 10.51 -0.59
N PRO A 205 11.34 10.77 -1.45
CA PRO A 205 11.42 12.05 -2.16
C PRO A 205 10.29 12.16 -3.20
N ALA A 206 10.07 13.37 -3.72
CA ALA A 206 9.22 13.54 -4.89
C ALA A 206 9.81 12.81 -6.12
N GLY A 207 8.95 12.28 -6.98
CA GLY A 207 9.34 11.55 -8.18
C GLY A 207 8.39 10.41 -8.53
N ASP A 208 8.74 9.65 -9.56
CA ASP A 208 7.90 8.58 -10.09
C ASP A 208 8.43 7.20 -9.70
N GLN A 209 7.53 6.24 -9.54
CA GLN A 209 7.80 4.81 -9.52
C GLN A 209 6.95 4.16 -10.60
N ILE A 210 7.56 3.30 -11.42
CA ILE A 210 6.86 2.63 -12.52
C ILE A 210 6.97 1.12 -12.37
N PHE A 211 5.83 0.46 -12.46
CA PHE A 211 5.70 -1.00 -12.53
C PHE A 211 5.13 -1.37 -13.89
N THR A 212 5.88 -2.14 -14.67
CA THR A 212 5.47 -2.61 -16.00
C THR A 212 5.22 -4.11 -15.96
N TYR A 213 4.09 -4.57 -16.46
CA TYR A 213 3.72 -5.97 -16.55
C TYR A 213 3.62 -6.38 -18.01
N GLU A 214 4.48 -7.29 -18.46
CA GLU A 214 4.39 -7.92 -19.77
C GLU A 214 3.71 -9.29 -19.62
N VAL A 215 2.45 -9.34 -20.05
CA VAL A 215 1.60 -10.54 -19.95
C VAL A 215 1.50 -11.18 -21.32
N THR A 216 1.92 -12.44 -21.45
CA THR A 216 1.78 -13.20 -22.70
C THR A 216 0.72 -14.28 -22.56
N ALA A 217 -0.26 -14.28 -23.47
CA ALA A 217 -1.34 -15.27 -23.55
C ALA A 217 -1.29 -16.05 -24.88
N PRO A 218 -1.81 -17.29 -24.94
CA PRO A 218 -1.83 -18.10 -26.16
C PRO A 218 -2.72 -17.52 -27.26
#